data_AF-A0A5D6YE21-F1
#
_entry.id   AF-A0A5D6YE21-F1
#
_cell.length_a   1.000
_cell.length_b   1.000
_cell.length_c   1.000
_cell.angle_alpha   90.00
_cell.angle_beta   90.00
_cell.angle_gamma   90.00
#
_symmetry.space_group_name_H-M   'P 1'
#
loop_
_entity.id
_entity.type
_entity.pdbx_description
1 polymer ?
#
loop_
_entity_poly.entity_id
_entity_poly.type
_entity_poly.pdbx_seq_one_letter_code
_entity_poly.pdbx_strand_id
1 'polypeptide(L)'
;MGQVCSGAGMSKNVSAARDPLDKELDELEMRETKLPDFDAFFERAAEPLNNMVGIHNSIAQSEENLQAAAAAIQGEAQVRLSLGSGGRVDLDLWRFDDKDNEVVFSQAEIEAKLSEADPALRDAFERTEQALGNLNAAVAQPTNLSPTQFSVKRGRIFVECKGSQDALVRDVNLAVFSLRKQLALASGVSGLSQAVVIFAQELAKVQELGPLSADTNEEGRIVVFCGEQELDLRKMDNLSKPVAQLRDAVLELLENVETAATSVPALAEQSSAFAEEAQVFSGRVSDAVSESDLGIGDKAKAMHATAVNSKTLASGPKIAKATTAMIQYAGRELKQALSIPIGG
;
A
#
# COMPACT_ATOMS: atom_id res chain seq x y z
N MET A 1 45.76 8.67 7.02
CA MET A 1 44.71 7.63 6.98
C MET A 1 43.63 8.01 7.97
N GLY A 2 42.39 8.12 7.51
CA GLY A 2 41.25 8.54 8.34
C GLY A 2 40.24 9.35 7.53
N GLN A 3 39.68 8.71 6.49
CA GLN A 3 38.61 9.27 5.68
C GLN A 3 37.29 9.12 6.46
N VAL A 4 36.67 10.25 6.79
CA VAL A 4 35.36 10.32 7.45
C VAL A 4 34.32 10.49 6.35
N CYS A 5 33.45 9.50 6.17
CA CYS A 5 32.35 9.53 5.21
C CYS A 5 31.23 10.45 5.73
N SER A 6 31.13 11.65 5.14
CA SER A 6 29.96 12.52 5.24
C SER A 6 28.96 12.15 4.13
N GLY A 7 27.99 11.29 4.46
CA GLY A 7 26.81 11.04 3.63
C GLY A 7 25.66 11.95 4.07
N ALA A 8 25.71 13.23 3.70
CA ALA A 8 24.60 14.15 3.89
C ALA A 8 23.44 13.75 2.96
N GLY A 9 22.28 13.50 3.56
CA GLY A 9 21.04 13.19 2.85
C GLY A 9 20.68 14.30 1.88
N MET A 10 20.62 13.95 0.59
CA MET A 10 20.01 14.81 -0.41
C MET A 10 18.50 14.79 -0.20
N SER A 11 17.98 15.94 0.25
CA SER A 11 16.63 16.40 -0.02
C SER A 11 16.42 16.42 -1.54
N LYS A 12 15.79 15.37 -2.08
CA LYS A 12 15.19 15.45 -3.41
C LYS A 12 13.80 16.03 -3.24
N ASN A 13 13.58 17.19 -3.87
CA ASN A 13 12.26 17.73 -4.12
C ASN A 13 11.37 16.62 -4.69
N VAL A 14 10.17 16.43 -4.12
CA VAL A 14 9.25 15.35 -4.44
C VAL A 14 8.62 15.60 -5.82
N SER A 15 9.29 15.11 -6.87
CA SER A 15 8.77 14.95 -8.24
C SER A 15 9.05 13.54 -8.80
N ALA A 16 9.13 12.52 -7.93
CA ALA A 16 9.23 11.14 -8.36
C ALA A 16 7.88 10.44 -8.14
N ALA A 17 7.44 9.66 -9.12
CA ALA A 17 6.51 8.56 -8.86
C ALA A 17 7.05 7.73 -7.69
N ARG A 18 6.15 7.26 -6.81
CA ARG A 18 6.51 6.45 -5.65
C ARG A 18 7.49 5.34 -6.05
N ASP A 19 8.55 5.14 -5.27
CA ASP A 19 9.56 4.14 -5.59
C ASP A 19 8.85 2.77 -5.59
N PRO A 20 9.04 1.92 -6.60
CA PRO A 20 8.47 0.58 -6.55
C PRO A 20 8.96 -0.30 -5.38
N LEU A 21 10.00 0.14 -4.69
CA LEU A 21 10.51 -0.45 -3.47
C LEU A 21 10.00 0.27 -2.21
N ASP A 22 9.10 1.27 -2.33
CA ASP A 22 8.46 1.92 -1.18
C ASP A 22 7.53 0.91 -0.52
N LYS A 23 8.14 0.19 0.43
CA LYS A 23 7.53 -0.85 1.22
C LYS A 23 6.23 -0.36 1.83
N GLU A 24 5.23 -1.22 1.80
CA GLU A 24 4.14 -1.16 2.75
C GLU A 24 4.71 -0.96 4.16
N LEU A 25 4.11 -0.06 4.92
CA LEU A 25 4.50 0.10 6.31
C LEU A 25 4.00 -1.12 7.07
N ASP A 26 4.93 -1.82 7.72
CA ASP A 26 4.60 -2.96 8.58
C ASP A 26 3.77 -2.45 9.78
N GLU A 27 2.74 -3.19 10.16
CA GLU A 27 2.04 -2.94 11.42
C GLU A 27 3.04 -2.99 12.59
N LEU A 28 2.87 -2.06 13.51
CA LEU A 28 3.73 -1.92 14.66
C LEU A 28 3.30 -2.91 15.74
N GLU A 29 4.21 -3.82 16.06
CA GLU A 29 4.05 -4.74 17.18
C GLU A 29 4.83 -4.25 18.40
N MET A 30 4.11 -4.17 19.51
CA MET A 30 4.71 -3.90 20.81
C MET A 30 5.21 -5.20 21.42
N ARG A 31 6.43 -5.15 21.95
CA ARG A 31 7.03 -6.28 22.66
C ARG A 31 6.50 -6.32 24.08
N GLU A 32 6.09 -7.51 24.53
CA GLU A 32 5.70 -7.72 25.91
C GLU A 32 6.87 -7.43 26.85
N THR A 33 6.65 -6.53 27.80
CA THR A 33 7.59 -6.14 28.84
C THR A 33 7.45 -7.00 30.09
N LYS A 34 6.31 -7.70 30.27
CA LYS A 34 5.92 -8.40 31.50
C LYS A 34 5.75 -7.46 32.70
N LEU A 35 5.55 -6.17 32.43
CA LEU A 35 5.22 -5.15 33.41
C LEU A 35 3.81 -4.66 33.04
N PRO A 36 2.75 -5.06 33.77
CA PRO A 36 1.36 -4.85 33.35
C PRO A 36 1.03 -3.40 32.96
N ASP A 37 1.52 -2.42 33.73
CA ASP A 37 1.26 -0.99 33.46
C ASP A 37 1.95 -0.51 32.16
N PHE A 38 3.12 -1.06 31.86
CA PHE A 38 3.86 -0.72 30.64
C PHE A 38 3.22 -1.38 29.43
N ASP A 39 2.82 -2.65 29.55
CA ASP A 39 2.16 -3.40 28.48
C ASP A 39 0.82 -2.78 28.12
N ALA A 40 -0.01 -2.43 29.12
CA ALA A 40 -1.28 -1.74 28.90
C ALA A 40 -1.11 -0.37 28.23
N PHE A 41 -0.06 0.37 28.59
CA PHE A 41 0.26 1.63 27.94
C PHE A 41 0.68 1.42 26.48
N PHE A 42 1.62 0.51 26.21
CA PHE A 42 2.14 0.29 24.86
C PHE A 42 1.07 -0.25 23.92
N GLU A 43 0.18 -1.13 24.39
CA GLU A 43 -0.96 -1.62 23.62
C GLU A 43 -1.87 -0.46 23.17
N ARG A 44 -2.25 0.43 24.10
CA ARG A 44 -3.05 1.62 23.79
C ARG A 44 -2.34 2.59 22.85
N ALA A 45 -1.03 2.76 23.05
CA ALA A 45 -0.23 3.67 22.25
C ALA A 45 0.02 3.16 20.82
N ALA A 46 -0.08 1.84 20.59
CA ALA A 46 0.10 1.24 19.27
C ALA A 46 -1.07 1.53 18.32
N GLU A 47 -2.30 1.60 18.83
CA GLU A 47 -3.53 1.77 18.06
C GLU A 47 -3.48 3.00 17.10
N PRO A 48 -3.20 4.24 17.56
CA PRO A 48 -3.18 5.39 16.65
C PRO A 48 -2.09 5.30 15.58
N LEU A 49 -0.93 4.69 15.89
CA LEU A 49 0.11 4.49 14.89
C LEU A 49 -0.30 3.45 13.85
N ASN A 50 -0.89 2.33 14.27
CA ASN A 50 -1.38 1.28 13.35
C ASN A 50 -2.52 1.79 12.47
N ASN A 51 -3.39 2.66 13.00
CA ASN A 51 -4.39 3.36 12.20
C ASN A 51 -3.74 4.25 11.12
N MET A 52 -2.68 5.00 11.45
CA MET A 52 -1.94 5.79 10.45
C MET A 52 -1.23 4.92 9.41
N VAL A 53 -0.67 3.78 9.81
CA VAL A 53 -0.07 2.78 8.91
C VAL A 53 -1.13 2.27 7.92
N GLY A 54 -2.31 1.87 8.41
CA GLY A 54 -3.41 1.39 7.57
C GLY A 54 -3.89 2.43 6.56
N ILE A 55 -4.01 3.69 6.98
CA ILE A 55 -4.36 4.82 6.10
C ILE A 55 -3.28 5.01 5.02
N HIS A 56 -2.00 5.03 5.41
CA HIS A 56 -0.88 5.17 4.48
C HIS A 56 -0.91 4.08 3.39
N ASN A 57 -1.04 2.83 3.82
CA ASN A 57 -1.04 1.68 2.94
C ASN A 57 -2.28 1.66 2.03
N SER A 58 -3.41 2.20 2.49
CA SER A 58 -4.64 2.28 1.67
C SER A 58 -4.50 3.27 0.50
N ILE A 59 -3.90 4.44 0.69
CA ILE A 59 -3.61 5.36 -0.43
C ILE A 59 -2.65 4.68 -1.43
N ALA A 60 -1.62 3.99 -0.93
CA ALA A 60 -0.64 3.30 -1.76
C ALA A 60 -1.31 2.23 -2.65
N GLN A 61 -2.24 1.48 -2.06
CA GLN A 61 -3.00 0.47 -2.77
C GLN A 61 -3.91 1.07 -3.84
N SER A 62 -4.60 2.17 -3.54
CA SER A 62 -5.47 2.82 -4.52
C SER A 62 -4.70 3.34 -5.73
N GLU A 63 -3.48 3.85 -5.52
CA GLU A 63 -2.59 4.24 -6.63
C GLU A 63 -2.25 3.03 -7.53
N GLU A 64 -1.89 1.90 -6.94
CA GLU A 64 -1.60 0.65 -7.67
C GLU A 64 -2.84 0.14 -8.43
N ASN A 65 -4.01 0.14 -7.78
CA ASN A 65 -5.28 -0.29 -8.38
C ASN A 65 -5.63 0.59 -9.58
N LEU A 66 -5.45 1.90 -9.45
CA LEU A 66 -5.71 2.86 -10.50
C LEU A 66 -4.77 2.66 -11.69
N GLN A 67 -3.48 2.45 -11.44
CA GLN A 67 -2.52 2.14 -12.51
C GLN A 67 -2.86 0.82 -13.20
N ALA A 68 -3.21 -0.24 -12.45
CA ALA A 68 -3.59 -1.52 -13.01
C ALA A 68 -4.88 -1.45 -13.84
N ALA A 69 -5.89 -0.72 -13.37
CA ALA A 69 -7.13 -0.52 -14.10
C ALA A 69 -6.91 0.30 -15.39
N ALA A 70 -6.07 1.33 -15.34
CA ALA A 70 -5.72 2.11 -16.52
C ALA A 70 -4.92 1.29 -17.54
N ALA A 71 -4.00 0.43 -17.07
CA ALA A 71 -3.29 -0.50 -17.93
C ALA A 71 -4.24 -1.50 -18.62
N ALA A 72 -5.24 -2.00 -17.88
CA ALA A 72 -6.24 -2.90 -18.43
C ALA A 72 -7.07 -2.26 -19.56
N ILE A 73 -7.41 -0.97 -19.44
CA ILE A 73 -8.04 -0.20 -20.52
C ILE A 73 -7.19 -0.18 -21.79
N GLN A 74 -5.86 -0.12 -21.64
CA GLN A 74 -4.90 -0.17 -22.74
C GLN A 74 -4.65 -1.59 -23.26
N GLY A 75 -5.47 -2.58 -22.84
CA GLY A 75 -5.40 -3.97 -23.30
C GLY A 75 -4.44 -4.86 -22.53
N GLU A 76 -3.88 -4.37 -21.42
CA GLU A 76 -2.90 -5.11 -20.63
C GLU A 76 -3.55 -6.12 -19.67
N ALA A 77 -2.81 -7.18 -19.33
CA ALA A 77 -3.21 -8.18 -18.36
C ALA A 77 -3.20 -7.60 -16.94
N GLN A 78 -4.15 -8.06 -16.14
CA GLN A 78 -4.24 -7.82 -14.71
C GLN A 78 -3.81 -9.06 -13.93
N VAL A 79 -3.39 -8.85 -12.68
CA VAL A 79 -2.91 -9.90 -11.78
C VAL A 79 -3.94 -10.18 -10.70
N ARG A 80 -4.35 -11.44 -10.56
CA ARG A 80 -5.22 -11.93 -9.49
C ARG A 80 -4.51 -12.98 -8.68
N LEU A 81 -4.57 -12.85 -7.36
CA LEU A 81 -4.22 -13.92 -6.43
C LEU A 81 -5.50 -14.61 -5.97
N SER A 82 -5.43 -15.92 -5.78
CA SER A 82 -6.53 -16.70 -5.21
C SER A 82 -6.00 -17.70 -4.18
N LEU A 83 -6.86 -18.06 -3.22
CA LEU A 83 -6.56 -19.10 -2.24
C LEU A 83 -7.26 -20.39 -2.62
N GLY A 84 -6.46 -21.38 -2.98
CA GLY A 84 -6.89 -22.74 -3.21
C GLY A 84 -7.10 -23.53 -1.92
N SER A 85 -7.61 -24.75 -2.08
CA SER A 85 -7.76 -25.70 -0.98
C SER A 85 -6.43 -25.97 -0.28
N GLY A 86 -6.42 -25.92 1.05
CA GLY A 86 -5.22 -26.16 1.85
C GLY A 86 -4.29 -24.96 2.00
N GLY A 87 -4.75 -23.74 1.69
CA GLY A 87 -3.97 -22.51 1.88
C GLY A 87 -2.94 -22.24 0.78
N ARG A 88 -3.00 -23.00 -0.33
CA ARG A 88 -2.18 -22.74 -1.51
C ARG A 88 -2.60 -21.41 -2.15
N VAL A 89 -1.63 -20.62 -2.59
CA VAL A 89 -1.88 -19.38 -3.33
C VAL A 89 -1.60 -19.62 -4.81
N ASP A 90 -2.54 -19.26 -5.66
CA ASP A 90 -2.40 -19.31 -7.11
C ASP A 90 -2.45 -17.89 -7.71
N LEU A 91 -1.79 -17.72 -8.86
CA LEU A 91 -1.66 -16.47 -9.60
C LEU A 91 -2.28 -16.62 -10.98
N ASP A 92 -3.24 -15.76 -11.31
CA ASP A 92 -3.84 -15.68 -12.63
C ASP A 92 -3.50 -14.34 -13.30
N LEU A 93 -3.04 -14.41 -14.55
CA LEU A 93 -3.10 -13.27 -15.46
C LEU A 93 -4.45 -13.30 -16.17
N TRP A 94 -5.15 -12.17 -16.21
CA TRP A 94 -6.50 -12.09 -16.77
C TRP A 94 -6.75 -10.72 -17.43
N ARG A 95 -7.75 -10.63 -18.31
CA ARG A 95 -8.20 -9.37 -18.94
C ARG A 95 -9.70 -9.37 -19.17
N PHE A 96 -10.25 -8.23 -19.57
CA PHE A 96 -11.57 -8.18 -20.18
C PHE A 96 -11.48 -8.48 -21.68
N ASP A 97 -12.45 -9.24 -22.20
CA ASP A 97 -12.67 -9.39 -23.64
C ASP A 97 -13.53 -8.23 -24.20
N ASP A 98 -13.76 -8.22 -25.51
CA ASP A 98 -14.56 -7.19 -26.21
C ASP A 98 -16.04 -7.14 -25.77
N LYS A 99 -16.48 -8.12 -24.96
CA LYS A 99 -17.83 -8.23 -24.40
C LYS A 99 -17.83 -8.01 -22.88
N ASP A 100 -16.76 -7.44 -22.33
CA ASP A 100 -16.55 -7.21 -20.90
C ASP A 100 -16.58 -8.50 -20.04
N ASN A 101 -16.27 -9.67 -20.60
CA ASN A 101 -16.09 -10.88 -19.81
C ASN A 101 -14.65 -10.98 -19.32
N GLU A 102 -14.48 -11.45 -18.10
CA GLU A 102 -13.15 -11.78 -17.59
C GLU A 102 -12.65 -13.07 -18.24
N VAL A 103 -11.46 -13.00 -18.82
CA VAL A 103 -10.79 -14.13 -19.45
C VAL A 103 -9.42 -14.29 -18.83
N VAL A 104 -9.16 -15.48 -18.27
CA VAL A 104 -7.85 -15.87 -17.72
C VAL A 104 -6.96 -16.34 -18.87
N PHE A 105 -5.71 -15.89 -18.88
CA PHE A 105 -4.72 -16.27 -19.87
C PHE A 105 -4.35 -17.74 -19.69
N SER A 106 -4.31 -18.47 -20.79
CA SER A 106 -3.68 -19.79 -20.85
C SER A 106 -2.15 -19.66 -20.73
N GLN A 107 -1.48 -20.75 -20.34
CA GLN A 107 -0.01 -20.80 -20.26
C GLN A 107 0.67 -20.41 -21.59
N ALA A 108 0.08 -20.78 -22.73
CA ALA A 108 0.61 -20.40 -24.04
C ALA A 108 0.50 -18.89 -24.31
N GLU A 109 -0.60 -18.25 -23.87
CA GLU A 109 -0.77 -16.80 -23.99
C GLU A 109 0.17 -16.04 -23.05
N ILE A 110 0.41 -16.57 -21.84
CA ILE A 110 1.40 -16.03 -20.91
C ILE A 110 2.79 -16.08 -21.54
N GLU A 111 3.25 -17.24 -22.04
CA GLU A 111 4.58 -17.34 -22.65
C GLU A 111 4.72 -16.45 -23.89
N ALA A 112 3.70 -16.39 -24.76
CA ALA A 112 3.70 -15.49 -25.91
C ALA A 112 3.91 -14.04 -25.46
N LYS A 113 3.16 -13.59 -24.45
CA LYS A 113 3.30 -12.25 -23.88
C LYS A 113 4.69 -12.01 -23.31
N LEU A 114 5.22 -12.93 -22.52
CA LEU A 114 6.54 -12.79 -21.88
C LEU A 114 7.70 -12.88 -22.89
N SER A 115 7.49 -13.53 -24.03
CA SER A 115 8.49 -13.64 -25.10
C SER A 115 8.66 -12.34 -25.90
N GLU A 116 7.59 -11.56 -26.01
CA GLU A 116 7.56 -10.27 -26.72
C GLU A 116 7.80 -9.07 -25.79
N ALA A 117 7.77 -9.30 -24.48
CA ALA A 117 7.88 -8.27 -23.46
C ALA A 117 9.32 -7.78 -23.21
N ASP A 118 9.41 -6.62 -22.53
CA ASP A 118 10.65 -6.16 -21.92
C ASP A 118 11.19 -7.23 -20.93
N PRO A 119 12.51 -7.51 -20.92
CA PRO A 119 13.13 -8.45 -19.98
C PRO A 119 12.73 -8.21 -18.52
N ALA A 120 12.49 -6.97 -18.11
CA ALA A 120 12.07 -6.63 -16.76
C ALA A 120 10.69 -7.20 -16.40
N LEU A 121 9.76 -7.30 -17.35
CA LEU A 121 8.44 -7.92 -17.13
C LEU A 121 8.59 -9.44 -16.97
N ARG A 122 9.39 -10.08 -17.83
CA ARG A 122 9.70 -11.51 -17.69
C ARG A 122 10.33 -11.82 -16.35
N ASP A 123 11.35 -11.06 -15.97
CA ASP A 123 12.02 -11.20 -14.68
C ASP A 123 11.05 -11.00 -13.49
N ALA A 124 10.12 -10.04 -13.59
CA ALA A 124 9.12 -9.81 -12.55
C ALA A 124 8.12 -10.97 -12.43
N PHE A 125 7.70 -11.54 -13.56
CA PHE A 125 6.84 -12.71 -13.58
C PHE A 125 7.54 -13.93 -12.97
N GLU A 126 8.77 -14.23 -13.40
CA GLU A 126 9.56 -15.37 -12.90
C GLU A 126 9.85 -15.24 -11.40
N ARG A 127 10.16 -14.03 -10.90
CA ARG A 127 10.30 -13.77 -9.45
C ARG A 127 9.00 -14.02 -8.69
N THR A 128 7.85 -13.70 -9.28
CA THR A 128 6.54 -13.91 -8.67
C THR A 128 6.22 -15.40 -8.57
N GLU A 129 6.41 -16.14 -9.65
CA GLU A 129 6.27 -17.59 -9.68
C GLU A 129 7.20 -18.28 -8.67
N GLN A 130 8.46 -17.82 -8.57
CA GLN A 130 9.41 -18.35 -7.60
C GLN A 130 8.98 -18.07 -6.15
N ALA A 131 8.52 -16.84 -5.85
CA ALA A 131 8.05 -16.49 -4.52
C ALA A 131 6.82 -17.32 -4.12
N LEU A 132 5.87 -17.51 -5.04
CA LEU A 132 4.69 -18.36 -4.84
C LEU A 132 5.09 -19.82 -4.66
N GLY A 133 6.02 -20.33 -5.46
CA GLY A 133 6.56 -21.68 -5.30
C GLY A 133 7.16 -21.92 -3.92
N ASN A 134 7.94 -20.95 -3.41
CA ASN A 134 8.53 -21.01 -2.08
C ASN A 134 7.46 -20.98 -0.98
N LEU A 135 6.48 -20.08 -1.07
CA LEU A 135 5.37 -20.01 -0.12
C LEU A 135 4.56 -21.31 -0.12
N ASN A 136 4.14 -21.78 -1.28
CA ASN A 136 3.34 -22.99 -1.42
C ASN A 136 4.09 -24.25 -0.95
N ALA A 137 5.40 -24.33 -1.19
CA ALA A 137 6.23 -25.41 -0.65
C ALA A 137 6.29 -25.37 0.88
N ALA A 138 6.38 -24.18 1.49
CA ALA A 138 6.38 -24.01 2.94
C ALA A 138 5.00 -24.28 3.58
N VAL A 139 3.91 -23.96 2.89
CA VAL A 139 2.53 -24.27 3.32
C VAL A 139 2.28 -25.77 3.28
N ALA A 140 2.84 -26.48 2.31
CA ALA A 140 2.70 -27.93 2.19
C ALA A 140 3.52 -28.73 3.23
N GLN A 141 4.49 -28.11 3.90
CA GLN A 141 5.32 -28.78 4.89
C GLN A 141 4.62 -28.83 6.26
N PRO A 142 4.59 -30.00 6.92
CA PRO A 142 4.12 -30.08 8.30
C PRO A 142 5.11 -29.34 9.22
N THR A 143 4.65 -28.27 9.88
CA THR A 143 5.46 -27.50 10.83
C THR A 143 5.08 -27.82 12.27
N ASN A 144 6.07 -27.88 13.17
CA ASN A 144 5.83 -27.91 14.63
C ASN A 144 5.47 -26.52 15.19
N LEU A 145 5.60 -25.48 14.36
CA LEU A 145 5.21 -24.11 14.66
C LEU A 145 3.79 -23.85 14.13
N SER A 146 3.09 -22.89 14.74
CA SER A 146 1.79 -22.44 14.26
C SER A 146 1.91 -21.98 12.80
N PRO A 147 1.10 -22.52 11.88
CA PRO A 147 1.13 -22.12 10.48
C PRO A 147 0.67 -20.66 10.36
N THR A 148 1.31 -19.88 9.49
CA THR A 148 0.81 -18.56 9.13
C THR A 148 -0.57 -18.74 8.49
N GLN A 149 -1.59 -18.10 9.05
CA GLN A 149 -2.90 -18.01 8.41
C GLN A 149 -2.92 -16.74 7.58
N PHE A 150 -3.39 -16.84 6.34
CA PHE A 150 -3.47 -15.68 5.47
C PHE A 150 -4.70 -15.73 4.58
N SER A 151 -5.20 -14.55 4.21
CA SER A 151 -6.30 -14.35 3.28
C SER A 151 -5.85 -13.53 2.08
N VAL A 152 -6.54 -13.66 0.95
CA VAL A 152 -6.36 -12.73 -0.17
C VAL A 152 -7.38 -11.62 -0.04
N LYS A 153 -6.91 -10.39 0.13
CA LYS A 153 -7.74 -9.18 0.13
C LYS A 153 -7.08 -8.19 -0.81
N ARG A 154 -7.86 -7.40 -1.56
CA ARG A 154 -7.33 -6.32 -2.42
C ARG A 154 -6.17 -6.77 -3.35
N GLY A 155 -6.24 -8.01 -3.84
CA GLY A 155 -5.21 -8.58 -4.71
C GLY A 155 -3.84 -8.83 -4.05
N ARG A 156 -3.75 -8.85 -2.72
CA ARG A 156 -2.54 -9.18 -1.95
C ARG A 156 -2.84 -10.27 -0.93
N ILE A 157 -1.80 -10.89 -0.40
CA ILE A 157 -1.90 -11.84 0.72
C ILE A 157 -1.77 -11.09 2.04
N PHE A 158 -2.77 -11.17 2.90
CA PHE A 158 -2.80 -10.60 4.23
C PHE A 158 -2.57 -11.68 5.26
N VAL A 159 -1.58 -11.48 6.14
CA VAL A 159 -1.35 -12.37 7.28
C VAL A 159 -2.42 -12.11 8.33
N GLU A 160 -3.26 -13.10 8.60
CA GLU A 160 -4.30 -13.07 9.64
C GLU A 160 -3.76 -13.59 10.98
N CYS A 161 -2.79 -14.50 10.93
CA CYS A 161 -2.07 -14.98 12.09
C CYS A 161 -0.61 -15.20 11.73
N LYS A 162 0.29 -14.51 12.44
CA LYS A 162 1.74 -14.61 12.21
C LYS A 162 2.25 -16.01 12.51
N GLY A 163 3.17 -16.47 11.68
CA GLY A 163 3.75 -17.80 11.76
C GLY A 163 5.07 -17.90 11.02
N SER A 164 5.48 -19.13 10.74
CA SER A 164 6.77 -19.40 10.09
C SER A 164 6.87 -18.92 8.65
N GLN A 165 5.75 -18.59 7.98
CA GLN A 165 5.70 -18.23 6.56
C GLN A 165 5.59 -16.72 6.31
N ASP A 166 5.62 -15.86 7.33
CA ASP A 166 5.38 -14.41 7.18
C ASP A 166 6.34 -13.73 6.19
N ALA A 167 7.61 -14.12 6.21
CA ALA A 167 8.61 -13.62 5.27
C ALA A 167 8.29 -14.02 3.82
N LEU A 168 7.76 -15.22 3.61
CA LEU A 168 7.39 -15.71 2.28
C LEU A 168 6.14 -15.00 1.75
N VAL A 169 5.16 -14.73 2.63
CA VAL A 169 3.99 -13.91 2.29
C VAL A 169 4.43 -12.51 1.82
N ARG A 170 5.38 -11.91 2.54
CA ARG A 170 5.98 -10.62 2.16
C ARG A 170 6.66 -10.70 0.79
N ASP A 171 7.47 -11.73 0.56
CA ASP A 171 8.19 -11.89 -0.71
C ASP A 171 7.22 -12.01 -1.90
N VAL A 172 6.11 -12.73 -1.72
CA VAL A 172 5.05 -12.81 -2.74
C VAL A 172 4.42 -11.44 -3.00
N ASN A 173 4.03 -10.70 -1.97
CA ASN A 173 3.42 -9.38 -2.15
C ASN A 173 4.37 -8.41 -2.88
N LEU A 174 5.67 -8.42 -2.55
CA LEU A 174 6.67 -7.61 -3.24
C LEU A 174 6.83 -8.00 -4.71
N ALA A 175 6.86 -9.31 -5.00
CA ALA A 175 6.98 -9.80 -6.36
C ALA A 175 5.74 -9.46 -7.20
N VAL A 176 4.53 -9.67 -6.65
CA VAL A 176 3.26 -9.32 -7.29
C VAL A 176 3.15 -7.83 -7.58
N PHE A 177 3.56 -6.98 -6.62
CA PHE A 177 3.61 -5.54 -6.83
C PHE A 177 4.55 -5.16 -7.98
N SER A 178 5.75 -5.75 -7.99
CA SER A 178 6.70 -5.56 -9.10
C SER A 178 6.11 -6.01 -10.44
N LEU A 179 5.40 -7.14 -10.48
CA LEU A 179 4.77 -7.65 -11.69
C LEU A 179 3.70 -6.69 -12.22
N ARG A 180 2.79 -6.23 -11.34
CA ARG A 180 1.74 -5.25 -11.71
C ARG A 180 2.33 -3.95 -12.24
N LYS A 181 3.40 -3.47 -11.64
CA LYS A 181 4.09 -2.29 -12.14
C LYS A 181 4.67 -2.51 -13.53
N GLN A 182 5.33 -3.64 -13.76
CA GLN A 182 5.91 -3.92 -15.08
C GLN A 182 4.82 -4.08 -16.14
N LEU A 183 3.66 -4.65 -15.79
CA LEU A 183 2.49 -4.67 -16.66
C LEU A 183 2.01 -3.24 -16.97
N ALA A 184 1.82 -2.40 -15.95
CA ALA A 184 1.43 -1.00 -16.16
C ALA A 184 2.44 -0.22 -17.03
N LEU A 185 3.74 -0.43 -16.83
CA LEU A 185 4.78 0.17 -17.66
C LEU A 185 4.74 -0.31 -19.12
N ALA A 186 4.49 -1.60 -19.33
CA ALA A 186 4.35 -2.18 -20.67
C ALA A 186 3.18 -1.56 -21.46
N SER A 187 2.15 -1.08 -20.75
CA SER A 187 1.01 -0.36 -21.33
C SER A 187 1.17 1.17 -21.33
N GLY A 188 2.37 1.69 -21.03
CA GLY A 188 2.64 3.14 -21.00
C GLY A 188 2.10 3.88 -19.76
N VAL A 189 1.60 3.16 -18.74
CA VAL A 189 1.09 3.71 -17.49
C VAL A 189 2.22 3.75 -16.45
N SER A 190 2.98 4.85 -16.43
CA SER A 190 4.14 5.00 -15.55
C SER A 190 3.86 5.64 -14.19
N GLY A 191 2.64 6.15 -13.97
CA GLY A 191 2.30 6.89 -12.76
C GLY A 191 0.84 7.33 -12.72
N LEU A 192 0.49 8.02 -11.63
CA LEU A 192 -0.87 8.46 -11.34
C LEU A 192 -1.42 9.41 -12.40
N SER A 193 -0.66 10.41 -12.86
CA SER A 193 -1.13 11.31 -13.92
C SER A 193 -1.57 10.59 -15.18
N GLN A 194 -0.79 9.61 -15.67
CA GLN A 194 -1.14 8.86 -16.88
C GLN A 194 -2.45 8.07 -16.70
N ALA A 195 -2.61 7.42 -15.54
CA ALA A 195 -3.84 6.69 -15.24
C ALA A 195 -5.08 7.61 -15.21
N VAL A 196 -4.94 8.82 -14.64
CA VAL A 196 -6.01 9.83 -14.62
C VAL A 196 -6.30 10.42 -15.99
N VAL A 197 -5.29 10.59 -16.85
CA VAL A 197 -5.50 11.01 -18.25
C VAL A 197 -6.31 9.95 -19.01
N ILE A 198 -5.94 8.67 -18.88
CA ILE A 198 -6.70 7.57 -19.50
C ILE A 198 -8.14 7.58 -19.00
N PHE A 199 -8.34 7.75 -17.70
CA PHE A 199 -9.68 7.89 -17.13
C PHE A 199 -10.49 9.02 -17.77
N ALA A 200 -9.93 10.23 -17.85
CA ALA A 200 -10.60 11.37 -18.48
C ALA A 200 -10.94 11.12 -19.96
N GLN A 201 -10.05 10.47 -20.70
CA GLN A 201 -10.27 10.08 -22.09
C GLN A 201 -11.41 9.06 -22.23
N GLU A 202 -11.46 8.04 -21.37
CA GLU A 202 -12.55 7.05 -21.39
C GLU A 202 -13.89 7.67 -21.01
N LEU A 203 -13.92 8.56 -20.02
CA LEU A 203 -15.16 9.25 -19.64
C LEU A 203 -15.71 10.12 -20.78
N ALA A 204 -14.85 10.79 -21.55
CA ALA A 204 -15.29 11.62 -22.68
C ALA A 204 -15.89 10.82 -23.84
N LYS A 205 -15.70 9.50 -23.89
CA LYS A 205 -16.35 8.63 -24.90
C LYS A 205 -17.82 8.35 -24.59
N VAL A 206 -18.22 8.49 -23.32
CA VAL A 206 -19.54 8.08 -22.83
C VAL A 206 -20.38 9.26 -22.31
N GLN A 207 -19.74 10.39 -22.02
CA GLN A 207 -20.41 11.61 -21.56
C GLN A 207 -19.83 12.85 -22.25
N GLU A 208 -20.68 13.82 -22.57
CA GLU A 208 -20.22 15.16 -22.97
C GLU A 208 -19.60 15.85 -21.75
N LEU A 209 -18.27 15.92 -21.73
CA LEU A 209 -17.52 16.59 -20.68
C LEU A 209 -17.11 17.99 -21.11
N GLY A 210 -17.33 18.96 -20.23
CA GLY A 210 -16.65 20.25 -20.29
C GLY A 210 -15.19 20.13 -19.83
N PRO A 211 -14.47 21.26 -19.69
CA PRO A 211 -13.11 21.27 -19.15
C PRO A 211 -13.09 20.63 -17.76
N LEU A 212 -12.25 19.60 -17.59
CA LEU A 212 -12.07 18.97 -16.29
C LEU A 212 -11.07 19.78 -15.45
N SER A 213 -11.25 19.71 -14.13
CA SER A 213 -10.23 20.18 -13.18
C SER A 213 -10.38 19.43 -11.86
N ALA A 214 -9.39 19.57 -10.98
CA ALA A 214 -9.51 19.13 -9.61
C ALA A 214 -8.94 20.18 -8.66
N ASP A 215 -9.56 20.29 -7.49
CA ASP A 215 -9.04 21.12 -6.40
C ASP A 215 -9.24 20.43 -5.05
N THR A 216 -8.49 20.90 -4.06
CA THR A 216 -8.60 20.41 -2.68
C THR A 216 -9.42 21.40 -1.87
N ASN A 217 -10.51 20.95 -1.25
CA ASN A 217 -11.35 21.81 -0.41
C ASN A 217 -10.73 22.06 0.97
N GLU A 218 -11.41 22.84 1.82
CA GLU A 218 -10.96 23.18 3.17
C GLU A 218 -10.79 21.96 4.10
N GLU A 219 -11.53 20.88 3.82
CA GLU A 219 -11.46 19.61 4.57
C GLU A 219 -10.35 18.68 4.06
N GLY A 220 -9.61 19.09 3.02
CA GLY A 220 -8.57 18.29 2.39
C GLY A 220 -9.08 17.23 1.41
N ARG A 221 -10.39 17.22 1.12
CA ARG A 221 -10.99 16.36 0.10
C ARG A 221 -10.61 16.87 -1.29
N ILE A 222 -10.19 15.97 -2.16
CA ILE A 222 -10.00 16.27 -3.58
C ILE A 222 -11.36 16.19 -4.28
N VAL A 223 -11.74 17.27 -4.94
CA VAL A 223 -13.00 17.42 -5.68
C VAL A 223 -12.68 17.55 -7.16
N VAL A 224 -13.37 16.78 -8.00
CA VAL A 224 -13.26 16.83 -9.46
C VAL A 224 -14.39 17.70 -10.00
N PHE A 225 -14.08 18.57 -10.95
CA PHE A 225 -15.05 19.47 -11.59
C PHE A 225 -15.11 19.22 -13.09
N CYS A 226 -16.30 19.45 -13.65
CA CYS A 226 -16.57 19.53 -15.07
C CYS A 226 -17.17 20.92 -15.36
N GLY A 227 -16.34 21.84 -15.86
CA GLY A 227 -16.64 23.27 -15.86
C GLY A 227 -16.78 23.79 -14.41
N GLU A 228 -17.89 24.45 -14.11
CA GLU A 228 -18.19 25.01 -12.78
C GLU A 228 -18.90 24.02 -11.84
N GLN A 229 -19.22 22.80 -12.31
CA GLN A 229 -19.99 21.82 -11.55
C GLN A 229 -19.08 20.73 -10.99
N GLU A 230 -19.28 20.36 -9.72
CA GLU A 230 -18.67 19.17 -9.14
C GLU A 230 -19.15 17.93 -9.90
N LEU A 231 -18.19 17.13 -10.37
CA LEU A 231 -18.43 15.88 -11.07
C LEU A 231 -18.46 14.75 -10.04
N ASP A 232 -19.66 14.27 -9.72
CA ASP A 232 -19.83 13.10 -8.87
C ASP A 232 -19.67 11.81 -9.67
N LEU A 233 -18.46 11.23 -9.62
CA LEU A 233 -18.12 10.00 -10.34
C LEU A 233 -19.08 8.84 -10.00
N ARG A 234 -19.67 8.81 -8.80
CA ARG A 234 -20.59 7.73 -8.38
C ARG A 234 -21.91 7.74 -9.17
N LYS A 235 -22.25 8.87 -9.78
CA LYS A 235 -23.46 9.02 -10.61
C LYS A 235 -23.23 8.66 -12.07
N MET A 236 -22.00 8.33 -12.47
CA MET A 236 -21.70 7.93 -13.83
C MET A 236 -22.16 6.48 -14.06
N ASP A 237 -23.13 6.31 -14.96
CA ASP A 237 -23.70 5.03 -15.36
C ASP A 237 -23.28 4.65 -16.79
N ASN A 238 -23.73 3.47 -17.26
CA ASN A 238 -23.49 2.97 -18.62
C ASN A 238 -22.02 2.83 -19.04
N LEU A 239 -21.12 2.66 -18.07
CA LEU A 239 -19.70 2.38 -18.32
C LEU A 239 -19.52 0.89 -18.65
N SER A 240 -18.62 0.58 -19.59
CA SER A 240 -18.11 -0.78 -19.75
C SER A 240 -17.42 -1.23 -18.46
N LYS A 241 -17.32 -2.54 -18.20
CA LYS A 241 -16.72 -3.04 -16.95
C LYS A 241 -15.27 -2.55 -16.73
N PRO A 242 -14.39 -2.51 -17.75
CA PRO A 242 -13.06 -1.92 -17.60
C PRO A 242 -13.10 -0.45 -17.14
N VAL A 243 -13.99 0.36 -17.72
CA VAL A 243 -14.09 1.79 -17.41
C VAL A 243 -14.73 2.00 -16.04
N ALA A 244 -15.70 1.15 -15.66
CA ALA A 244 -16.26 1.12 -14.32
C ALA A 244 -15.19 0.77 -13.27
N GLN A 245 -14.32 -0.23 -13.54
CA GLN A 245 -13.20 -0.57 -12.66
C GLN A 245 -12.24 0.62 -12.50
N LEU A 246 -11.93 1.32 -13.59
CA LEU A 246 -11.07 2.51 -13.56
C LEU A 246 -11.69 3.65 -12.75
N ARG A 247 -12.98 3.94 -12.97
CA ARG A 247 -13.76 4.90 -12.16
C ARG A 247 -13.71 4.55 -10.68
N ASP A 248 -13.95 3.27 -10.35
CA ASP A 248 -13.99 2.81 -8.96
C ASP A 248 -12.62 2.93 -8.29
N ALA A 249 -11.53 2.69 -9.03
CA ALA A 249 -10.18 2.91 -8.52
C ALA A 249 -9.85 4.40 -8.27
N VAL A 250 -10.35 5.31 -9.13
CA VAL A 250 -10.25 6.77 -8.87
C VAL A 250 -11.04 7.14 -7.62
N LEU A 251 -12.27 6.64 -7.47
CA LEU A 251 -13.10 6.87 -6.29
C LEU A 251 -12.44 6.37 -5.01
N GLU A 252 -11.89 5.15 -5.03
CA GLU A 252 -11.17 4.58 -3.88
C GLU A 252 -9.98 5.46 -3.47
N LEU A 253 -9.21 5.98 -4.44
CA LEU A 253 -8.12 6.91 -4.17
C LEU A 253 -8.61 8.20 -3.52
N LEU A 254 -9.68 8.80 -4.05
CA LEU A 254 -10.26 10.04 -3.52
C LEU A 254 -10.75 9.85 -2.08
N GLU A 255 -11.46 8.75 -1.79
CA GLU A 255 -11.98 8.41 -0.47
C GLU A 255 -10.85 8.12 0.55
N ASN A 256 -9.81 7.41 0.13
CA ASN A 256 -8.64 7.13 1.00
C ASN A 256 -7.83 8.39 1.28
N VAL A 257 -7.71 9.31 0.30
CA VAL A 257 -7.08 10.61 0.51
C VAL A 257 -7.90 11.47 1.47
N GLU A 258 -9.23 11.51 1.33
CA GLU A 258 -10.13 12.23 2.24
C GLU A 258 -10.06 11.68 3.67
N THR A 259 -10.10 10.36 3.81
CA THR A 259 -9.91 9.67 5.11
C THR A 259 -8.58 10.07 5.74
N ALA A 260 -7.52 10.12 4.94
CA ALA A 260 -6.20 10.51 5.43
C ALA A 260 -6.13 11.99 5.82
N ALA A 261 -6.67 12.89 5.01
CA ALA A 261 -6.67 14.32 5.28
C ALA A 261 -7.41 14.67 6.57
N THR A 262 -8.52 13.97 6.84
CA THR A 262 -9.36 14.19 8.02
C THR A 262 -8.85 13.49 9.28
N SER A 263 -8.25 12.30 9.14
CA SER A 263 -7.88 11.47 10.32
C SER A 263 -6.42 11.63 10.75
N VAL A 264 -5.48 11.80 9.81
CA VAL A 264 -4.04 11.82 10.11
C VAL A 264 -3.64 12.94 11.09
N PRO A 265 -4.18 14.18 11.02
CA PRO A 265 -3.80 15.22 11.97
C PRO A 265 -4.05 14.84 13.44
N ALA A 266 -5.24 14.32 13.74
CA ALA A 266 -5.61 13.90 15.09
C ALA A 266 -4.81 12.67 15.54
N LEU A 267 -4.62 11.69 14.65
CA LEU A 267 -3.82 10.50 14.96
C LEU A 267 -2.34 10.85 15.19
N ALA A 268 -1.81 11.83 14.46
CA ALA A 268 -0.44 12.31 14.62
C ALA A 268 -0.24 13.02 15.96
N GLU A 269 -1.21 13.82 16.40
CA GLU A 269 -1.20 14.46 17.72
C GLU A 269 -1.24 13.40 18.84
N GLN A 270 -2.19 12.46 18.77
CA GLN A 270 -2.29 11.35 19.74
C GLN A 270 -1.00 10.53 19.79
N SER A 271 -0.45 10.18 18.63
CA SER A 271 0.80 9.42 18.54
C SER A 271 1.99 10.19 19.12
N SER A 272 2.03 11.51 18.95
CA SER A 272 3.09 12.36 19.50
C SER A 272 3.00 12.44 21.01
N ALA A 273 1.79 12.59 21.57
CA ALA A 273 1.56 12.57 23.00
C ALA A 273 2.00 11.23 23.64
N PHE A 274 1.63 10.10 23.02
CA PHE A 274 2.10 8.79 23.46
C PHE A 274 3.63 8.63 23.36
N ALA A 275 4.24 9.14 22.29
CA ALA A 275 5.70 9.09 22.14
C ALA A 275 6.42 9.91 23.22
N GLU A 276 5.87 11.05 23.64
CA GLU A 276 6.40 11.86 24.75
C GLU A 276 6.26 11.14 26.09
N GLU A 277 5.10 10.56 26.39
CA GLU A 277 4.88 9.79 27.62
C GLU A 277 5.81 8.57 27.69
N ALA A 278 6.01 7.89 26.57
CA ALA A 278 6.91 6.74 26.45
C ALA A 278 8.39 7.07 26.71
N GLN A 279 8.81 8.34 26.56
CA GLN A 279 10.19 8.75 26.90
C GLN A 279 10.45 8.67 28.40
N VAL A 280 9.43 8.93 29.22
CA VAL A 280 9.53 8.87 30.69
C VAL A 280 9.75 7.44 31.16
N PHE A 281 9.25 6.45 30.43
CA PHE A 281 9.35 5.03 30.79
C PHE A 281 10.80 4.53 30.77
N SER A 282 11.66 5.10 29.93
CA SER A 282 13.09 4.76 29.92
C SER A 282 13.78 5.10 31.24
N GLY A 283 13.30 6.12 31.96
CA GLY A 283 13.80 6.46 33.30
C GLY A 283 13.16 5.67 34.44
N ARG A 284 11.93 5.19 34.24
CA ARG A 284 11.15 4.47 35.27
C ARG A 284 11.28 2.95 35.21
N VAL A 285 11.73 2.41 34.08
CA VAL A 285 11.80 0.95 33.88
C VAL A 285 12.74 0.26 34.85
N SER A 286 13.86 0.90 35.24
CA SER A 286 14.80 0.35 36.23
C SER A 286 14.16 0.16 37.60
N ASP A 287 13.34 1.11 38.04
CA ASP A 287 12.61 1.03 39.31
C ASP A 287 11.50 -0.02 39.21
N ALA A 288 10.72 0.01 38.14
CA ALA A 288 9.64 -0.95 37.89
C ALA A 288 10.14 -2.40 37.83
N VAL A 289 11.27 -2.68 37.17
CA VAL A 289 11.85 -4.04 37.19
C VAL A 289 12.44 -4.41 38.54
N SER A 290 12.95 -3.43 39.31
CA SER A 290 13.50 -3.68 40.65
C SER A 290 12.40 -4.07 41.64
N GLU A 291 11.23 -3.45 41.54
CA GLU A 291 10.04 -3.70 42.36
C GLU A 291 9.22 -4.91 41.90
N SER A 292 9.48 -5.45 40.70
CA SER A 292 8.81 -6.63 40.16
C SER A 292 9.38 -7.96 40.66
N ASP A 293 8.55 -9.00 40.63
CA ASP A 293 8.91 -10.40 40.90
C ASP A 293 9.61 -11.10 39.71
N LEU A 294 9.99 -10.35 38.67
CA LEU A 294 10.64 -10.91 37.48
C LEU A 294 12.03 -11.50 37.82
N GLY A 295 12.37 -12.62 37.20
CA GLY A 295 13.73 -13.17 37.28
C GLY A 295 14.76 -12.26 36.59
N ILE A 296 16.05 -12.36 36.95
CA ILE A 296 17.13 -11.49 36.42
C ILE A 296 17.13 -11.42 34.87
N GLY A 297 16.94 -12.57 34.20
CA GLY A 297 16.87 -12.62 32.74
C GLY A 297 15.63 -11.93 32.15
N ASP A 298 14.49 -11.96 32.85
CA ASP A 298 13.27 -11.29 32.44
C ASP A 298 13.32 -9.78 32.72
N LYS A 299 13.98 -9.33 33.79
CA LYS A 299 14.23 -7.90 34.04
C LYS A 299 15.01 -7.25 32.89
N ALA A 300 16.03 -7.92 32.37
CA ALA A 300 16.77 -7.44 31.19
C ALA A 300 15.92 -7.37 29.92
N LYS A 301 15.03 -8.36 29.71
CA LYS A 301 14.10 -8.38 28.58
C LYS A 301 13.06 -7.26 28.68
N ALA A 302 12.52 -7.01 29.87
CA ALA A 302 11.58 -5.94 30.13
C ALA A 302 12.19 -4.57 29.78
N MET A 303 13.39 -4.28 30.26
CA MET A 303 14.12 -3.05 29.92
C MET A 303 14.34 -2.90 28.40
N HIS A 304 14.74 -3.99 27.73
CA HIS A 304 14.94 -3.98 26.29
C HIS A 304 13.62 -3.76 25.52
N ALA A 305 12.55 -4.44 25.91
CA ALA A 305 11.23 -4.32 25.30
C ALA A 305 10.70 -2.89 25.45
N THR A 306 10.77 -2.29 26.64
CA THR A 306 10.40 -0.90 26.88
C THR A 306 11.17 0.06 25.97
N ALA A 307 12.51 -0.08 25.89
CA ALA A 307 13.33 0.79 25.05
C ALA A 307 12.97 0.68 23.56
N VAL A 308 12.69 -0.54 23.09
CA VAL A 308 12.28 -0.78 21.70
C VAL A 308 10.89 -0.21 21.44
N ASN A 309 9.91 -0.45 22.31
CA ASN A 309 8.55 0.06 22.15
C ASN A 309 8.53 1.60 22.15
N SER A 310 9.24 2.25 23.08
CA SER A 310 9.36 3.72 23.09
C SER A 310 9.97 4.26 21.79
N LYS A 311 10.97 3.56 21.22
CA LYS A 311 11.55 3.91 19.92
C LYS A 311 10.56 3.71 18.76
N THR A 312 9.74 2.65 18.81
CA THR A 312 8.70 2.39 17.81
C THR A 312 7.64 3.50 17.81
N LEU A 313 7.16 3.92 18.99
CA LEU A 313 6.20 5.02 19.13
C LEU A 313 6.75 6.34 18.58
N ALA A 314 8.06 6.59 18.72
CA ALA A 314 8.71 7.78 18.16
C ALA A 314 8.68 7.86 16.61
N SER A 315 8.23 6.81 15.90
CA SER A 315 8.06 6.84 14.45
C SER A 315 6.78 7.54 13.98
N GLY A 316 5.80 7.78 14.86
CA GLY A 316 4.50 8.37 14.52
C GLY A 316 4.59 9.64 13.65
N PRO A 317 5.38 10.66 14.04
CA PRO A 317 5.56 11.87 13.23
C PRO A 317 6.13 11.62 11.82
N LYS A 318 6.98 10.59 11.67
CA LYS A 318 7.55 10.23 10.36
C LYS A 318 6.47 9.63 9.44
N ILE A 319 5.61 8.76 9.99
CA ILE A 319 4.50 8.14 9.26
C ILE A 319 3.51 9.23 8.84
N ALA A 320 3.08 10.09 9.78
CA ALA A 320 2.19 11.21 9.50
C ALA A 320 2.71 12.09 8.35
N LYS A 321 3.99 12.49 8.42
CA LYS A 321 4.64 13.29 7.37
C LYS A 321 4.64 12.59 6.01
N ALA A 322 4.93 11.28 5.98
CA ALA A 322 4.92 10.50 4.74
C ALA A 322 3.52 10.43 4.13
N THR A 323 2.49 10.19 4.95
CA THR A 323 1.09 10.16 4.51
C THR A 323 0.61 11.53 4.01
N THR A 324 0.97 12.62 4.70
CA THR A 324 0.68 13.99 4.20
C THR A 324 1.33 14.25 2.84
N ALA A 325 2.55 13.78 2.61
CA ALA A 325 3.21 13.91 1.31
C ALA A 325 2.48 13.13 0.21
N MET A 326 1.91 11.97 0.52
CA MET A 326 1.08 11.19 -0.43
C MET A 326 -0.22 11.90 -0.81
N ILE A 327 -0.90 12.51 0.17
CA ILE A 327 -2.10 13.33 -0.08
C ILE A 327 -1.79 14.46 -1.07
N GLN A 328 -0.70 15.20 -0.80
CA GLN A 328 -0.26 16.30 -1.67
C GLN A 328 0.17 15.84 -3.06
N TYR A 329 0.80 14.66 -3.14
CA TYR A 329 1.14 14.02 -4.41
C TYR A 329 -0.14 13.72 -5.21
N ALA A 330 -1.09 12.99 -4.64
CA ALA A 330 -2.33 12.61 -5.32
C ALA A 330 -3.10 13.83 -5.83
N GLY A 331 -3.30 14.86 -4.99
CA GLY A 331 -4.00 16.08 -5.40
C GLY A 331 -3.33 16.81 -6.56
N ARG A 332 -2.00 16.89 -6.56
CA ARG A 332 -1.22 17.50 -7.64
C ARG A 332 -1.31 16.71 -8.94
N GLU A 333 -1.16 15.40 -8.91
CA GLU A 333 -1.23 14.54 -10.10
C GLU A 333 -2.63 14.58 -10.72
N LEU A 334 -3.69 14.51 -9.91
CA LEU A 334 -5.06 14.65 -10.41
C LEU A 334 -5.28 16.02 -11.05
N LYS A 335 -4.85 17.10 -10.39
CA LYS A 335 -4.99 18.46 -10.91
C LYS A 335 -4.24 18.65 -12.23
N GLN A 336 -3.02 18.13 -12.33
CA GLN A 336 -2.23 18.19 -13.56
C GLN A 336 -2.87 17.38 -14.67
N ALA A 337 -3.23 16.12 -14.42
CA ALA A 337 -3.83 15.23 -15.41
C ALA A 337 -5.16 15.76 -15.95
N LEU A 338 -6.06 16.23 -15.08
CA LEU A 338 -7.37 16.73 -15.48
C LEU A 338 -7.31 18.08 -16.19
N SER A 339 -6.22 18.84 -16.03
CA SER A 339 -6.02 20.10 -16.77
C SER A 339 -5.60 19.90 -18.23
N ILE A 340 -5.26 18.67 -18.63
CA ILE A 340 -4.89 18.36 -20.02
C ILE A 340 -6.16 18.34 -20.88
N PRO A 341 -6.23 19.11 -21.98
CA PRO A 341 -7.40 19.11 -22.86
C PRO A 341 -7.71 17.71 -23.41
N ILE A 342 -8.96 17.29 -23.30
CA ILE A 342 -9.43 16.03 -23.85
C ILE A 342 -9.65 16.22 -25.35
N GLY A 343 -8.69 15.83 -26.18
CA GLY A 343 -8.83 15.90 -27.66
C GLY A 343 -7.56 16.27 -28.44
N GLY A 344 -6.43 15.61 -28.14
CA GLY A 344 -5.21 15.64 -28.96
C GLY A 344 -5.03 14.32 -29.71
#